data_AF-A0A8S3HX15-F1
#
_entry.id   AF-A0A8S3HX15-F1
#
_cell.length_a   1.000
_cell.length_b   1.000
_cell.length_c   1.000
_cell.angle_alpha   90.00
_cell.angle_beta   90.00
_cell.angle_gamma   90.00
#
_symmetry.space_group_name_H-M   'P 1'
#
loop_
_entity.id
_entity.type
_entity.pdbx_description
1 polymer ?
#
loop_
_entity_poly.entity_id
_entity_poly.type
_entity_poly.pdbx_seq_one_letter_code
_entity_poly.pdbx_strand_id
1 'polypeptide(L)'
;MTSHHESCAQPVSSHQRVEQLLLCFKRMKDAPLDRVVLFGGDLNMRENELQKAGHIPTGMCDLWIETGKPEECAYTWDMKMNTNKDFSSSVSPPRARFDRLYFRPSNRPDLKFQPINFELKGLEKISSVQRFCSDHWAIQASFEV
;
A
#
# COMPACT_ATOMS: atom_id res chain seq x y z
N MET A 1 -10.01 -3.00 6.81
CA MET A 1 -10.70 -2.28 5.72
C MET A 1 -9.89 -2.43 4.45
N THR A 2 -10.52 -2.56 3.29
CA THR A 2 -9.79 -2.55 2.02
C THR A 2 -10.49 -1.68 0.97
N SER A 3 -9.72 -1.17 0.01
CA SER A 3 -10.21 -0.41 -1.13
C SER A 3 -9.27 -0.55 -2.32
N HIS A 4 -9.82 -0.38 -3.52
CA HIS A 4 -9.07 -0.10 -4.74
C HIS A 4 -9.43 1.32 -5.16
N HIS A 5 -8.49 2.25 -5.02
CA HIS A 5 -8.71 3.67 -5.34
C HIS A 5 -8.64 3.94 -6.84
N GLU A 6 -9.18 5.09 -7.24
CA GLU A 6 -9.24 5.56 -8.62
C GLU A 6 -7.89 5.42 -9.33
N SER A 7 -7.86 4.62 -10.40
CA SER A 7 -6.62 4.28 -11.10
C SER A 7 -6.14 5.41 -12.04
N CYS A 8 -4.99 5.19 -12.68
CA CYS A 8 -4.42 6.05 -13.73
C CYS A 8 -3.95 7.44 -13.25
N ALA A 9 -3.09 8.10 -14.04
CA ALA A 9 -2.34 9.28 -13.58
C ALA A 9 -3.00 10.64 -13.89
N GLN A 10 -4.19 10.65 -14.50
CA GLN A 10 -4.84 11.90 -14.93
C GLN A 10 -5.15 12.80 -13.73
N PRO A 11 -5.15 14.14 -13.90
CA PRO A 11 -5.45 15.08 -12.81
C PRO A 11 -6.79 14.82 -12.11
N VAL A 12 -7.83 14.46 -12.87
CA VAL A 12 -9.16 14.14 -12.31
C VAL A 12 -9.10 12.89 -11.42
N SER A 13 -8.38 11.85 -11.85
CA SER A 13 -8.18 10.64 -11.06
C SER A 13 -7.32 10.90 -9.83
N SER A 14 -6.31 11.76 -9.95
CA SER A 14 -5.48 12.22 -8.83
C SER A 14 -6.31 12.89 -7.74
N HIS A 15 -7.20 13.81 -8.13
CA HIS A 15 -8.12 14.46 -7.19
C HIS A 15 -9.02 13.43 -6.51
N GLN A 16 -9.63 12.52 -7.27
CA GLN A 16 -10.53 11.51 -6.74
C GLN A 16 -9.83 10.54 -5.77
N ARG A 17 -8.58 10.13 -6.04
CA ARG A 17 -7.78 9.31 -5.11
C ARG A 17 -7.54 10.00 -3.78
N VAL A 18 -7.23 11.29 -3.80
CA VAL A 18 -6.98 12.06 -2.58
C VAL A 18 -8.25 12.11 -1.74
N GLU A 19 -9.41 12.40 -2.33
CA GLU A 19 -10.70 12.40 -1.64
C GLU A 19 -11.05 11.01 -1.05
N GLN A 20 -10.82 9.94 -1.82
CA GLN A 20 -11.02 8.57 -1.35
C GLN A 20 -10.11 8.22 -0.17
N LEU A 21 -8.84 8.65 -0.20
CA LEU A 21 -7.90 8.45 0.89
C LEU A 21 -8.32 9.19 2.16
N LEU A 22 -8.72 10.46 2.03
CA LEU A 22 -9.21 11.26 3.16
C LEU A 22 -10.44 10.62 3.80
N LEU A 23 -11.37 10.10 2.99
CA LEU A 23 -12.53 9.36 3.50
C LEU A 23 -12.12 8.09 4.27
N CYS A 24 -11.15 7.33 3.75
CA CYS A 24 -10.67 6.12 4.43
C CYS A 24 -9.94 6.44 5.73
N PHE A 25 -9.09 7.48 5.76
CA PHE A 25 -8.45 7.97 6.97
C PHE A 25 -9.46 8.46 8.01
N LYS A 26 -10.51 9.16 7.58
CA LYS A 26 -11.61 9.53 8.47
C LYS A 26 -12.26 8.29 9.08
N ARG A 27 -12.57 7.26 8.29
CA ARG A 27 -13.13 6.00 8.80
C ARG A 27 -12.19 5.28 9.77
N MET A 28 -10.88 5.27 9.49
CA MET A 28 -9.89 4.74 10.42
C MET A 28 -9.91 5.51 11.74
N LYS A 29 -10.05 6.84 11.70
CA LYS A 29 -10.09 7.69 12.89
C LYS A 29 -11.36 7.47 13.71
N ASP A 30 -12.51 7.38 13.05
CA ASP A 30 -13.83 7.28 13.68
C ASP A 30 -14.12 5.87 14.24
N ALA A 31 -13.32 4.86 13.89
CA ALA A 31 -13.45 3.52 14.45
C ALA A 31 -13.23 3.51 15.99
N PRO A 32 -13.87 2.61 16.74
CA PRO A 32 -13.72 2.54 18.20
C PRO A 32 -12.26 2.47 18.66
N LEU A 33 -11.88 3.28 19.66
CA LEU A 33 -10.47 3.42 20.09
C LEU A 33 -9.90 2.13 20.70
N ASP A 34 -10.76 1.25 21.20
CA ASP A 34 -10.42 -0.05 21.78
C ASP A 34 -10.12 -1.13 20.71
N ARG A 35 -9.99 -0.72 19.44
CA ARG A 35 -9.70 -1.60 18.30
C ARG A 35 -8.46 -1.16 17.53
N VAL A 36 -7.67 -2.16 17.15
CA VAL A 36 -6.71 -2.05 16.05
C VAL A 36 -7.46 -1.88 14.74
N VAL A 37 -6.98 -0.97 13.89
CA VAL A 37 -7.52 -0.78 12.54
C VAL A 37 -6.42 -0.96 11.51
N LEU A 38 -6.67 -1.86 10.57
CA LEU A 38 -5.86 -2.04 9.37
C LEU A 38 -6.65 -1.55 8.16
N PHE A 39 -6.02 -0.75 7.32
CA PHE A 39 -6.57 -0.29 6.06
C PHE A 39 -5.54 -0.42 4.95
N GLY A 40 -5.93 -0.93 3.78
CA GLY A 40 -5.06 -0.88 2.62
C GLY A 40 -5.64 -1.56 1.40
N GLY A 41 -4.78 -1.89 0.45
CA GLY A 41 -5.16 -2.39 -0.87
C GLY A 41 -4.40 -1.63 -1.95
N ASP A 42 -4.85 -1.71 -3.19
CA ASP A 42 -4.31 -0.91 -4.29
C ASP A 42 -4.85 0.52 -4.20
N LEU A 43 -4.07 1.41 -3.59
CA LEU A 43 -4.49 2.78 -3.38
C LEU A 43 -4.11 3.68 -4.56
N ASN A 44 -3.39 3.15 -5.57
CA ASN A 44 -2.90 3.92 -6.71
C ASN A 44 -2.19 5.23 -6.31
N MET A 45 -1.71 5.36 -5.08
CA MET A 45 -1.23 6.64 -4.51
C MET A 45 0.20 6.95 -4.94
N ARG A 46 0.44 8.20 -5.32
CA ARG A 46 1.78 8.75 -5.51
C ARG A 46 2.18 9.60 -4.30
N GLU A 47 3.48 9.81 -4.12
CA GLU A 47 4.01 10.49 -2.93
C GLU A 47 3.55 11.95 -2.82
N ASN A 48 3.49 12.67 -3.94
CA ASN A 48 2.98 14.03 -4.00
C ASN A 48 1.48 14.13 -3.66
N GLU A 49 0.70 13.07 -3.88
CA GLU A 49 -0.72 13.03 -3.53
C GLU A 49 -0.93 12.82 -2.04
N LEU A 50 -0.06 12.04 -1.38
CA LEU A 50 -0.07 11.89 0.07
C LEU A 50 0.23 13.22 0.77
N GLN A 51 1.10 14.05 0.20
CA GLN A 51 1.35 15.41 0.70
C GLN A 51 0.11 16.29 0.55
N LYS A 52 -0.60 16.23 -0.58
CA LYS A 52 -1.86 16.97 -0.79
C LYS A 52 -2.96 16.53 0.17
N ALA A 53 -2.97 15.26 0.58
CA ALA A 53 -3.90 14.72 1.57
C ALA A 53 -3.59 15.16 3.02
N GLY A 54 -2.57 16.00 3.25
CA GLY A 54 -2.19 16.45 4.59
C GLY A 54 -1.40 15.40 5.39
N HIS A 55 -0.70 14.49 4.70
CA HIS A 55 0.06 13.38 5.28
C HIS A 55 -0.82 12.33 5.99
N ILE A 56 -0.17 11.38 6.66
CA ILE A 56 -0.84 10.35 7.45
C ILE A 56 -1.31 10.99 8.77
N PRO A 57 -2.58 10.81 9.19
CA PRO A 57 -3.08 11.36 10.45
C PRO A 57 -2.28 10.88 11.67
N THR A 58 -2.17 11.75 12.68
CA THR A 58 -1.53 11.42 13.96
C THR A 58 -2.15 10.17 14.59
N GLY A 59 -1.28 9.28 15.11
CA GLY A 59 -1.70 8.01 15.70
C GLY A 59 -2.00 6.92 14.66
N MET A 60 -1.68 7.15 13.39
CA MET A 60 -1.66 6.13 12.35
C MET A 60 -0.27 6.07 11.72
N CYS A 61 0.11 4.93 11.15
CA CYS A 61 1.36 4.78 10.40
C CYS A 61 1.14 4.01 9.08
N ASP A 62 2.06 4.20 8.13
CA ASP A 62 2.22 3.36 6.94
C ASP A 62 3.13 2.20 7.33
N LEU A 63 2.67 0.95 7.17
CA LEU A 63 3.40 -0.20 7.67
C LEU A 63 4.76 -0.38 7.02
N TRP A 64 4.91 -0.06 5.73
CA TRP A 64 6.24 -0.11 5.09
C TRP A 64 7.20 0.89 5.73
N ILE A 65 6.69 2.06 6.15
CA ILE A 65 7.48 3.05 6.88
C ILE A 65 7.82 2.56 8.29
N GLU A 66 6.82 2.05 9.01
CA GLU A 66 6.95 1.61 10.40
C GLU A 66 7.93 0.44 10.54
N THR A 67 7.95 -0.49 9.58
CA THR A 67 8.87 -1.63 9.57
C THR A 67 10.22 -1.31 8.94
N GLY A 68 10.63 -0.04 8.93
CA GLY A 68 11.99 0.36 8.56
C GLY A 68 12.25 0.65 7.07
N LYS A 69 11.20 0.75 6.24
CA LYS A 69 11.30 1.07 4.80
C LYS A 69 12.21 0.11 4.00
N PRO A 70 12.01 -1.21 4.08
CA PRO A 70 12.82 -2.17 3.32
C PRO A 70 12.78 -1.84 1.81
N GLU A 71 13.96 -1.62 1.21
CA GLU A 71 14.10 -1.16 -0.17
C GLU A 71 13.61 -2.22 -1.17
N GLU A 72 13.84 -3.50 -0.84
CA GLU A 72 13.38 -4.66 -1.61
C GLU A 72 11.84 -4.75 -1.70
N CYS A 73 11.14 -4.05 -0.81
CA CYS A 73 9.69 -4.00 -0.75
C CYS A 73 9.10 -2.64 -1.15
N ALA A 74 9.92 -1.72 -1.68
CA ALA A 74 9.49 -0.35 -1.94
C ALA A 74 8.49 -0.22 -3.10
N TYR A 75 8.51 -1.13 -4.08
CA TYR A 75 7.67 -1.07 -5.28
C TYR A 75 6.79 -2.30 -5.39
N THR A 76 5.48 -2.13 -5.21
CA THR A 76 4.50 -3.21 -5.34
C THR A 76 4.03 -3.37 -6.79
N TRP A 77 4.30 -2.38 -7.63
CA TRP A 77 4.10 -2.43 -9.07
C TRP A 77 5.39 -1.99 -9.76
N ASP A 78 6.13 -2.94 -10.34
CA ASP A 78 7.46 -2.72 -10.90
C ASP A 78 7.59 -3.31 -12.31
N MET A 79 7.52 -2.46 -13.34
CA MET A 79 7.61 -2.91 -14.74
C MET A 79 9.04 -3.13 -15.22
N LYS A 80 10.05 -2.96 -14.37
CA LYS A 80 11.42 -3.42 -14.65
C LYS A 80 11.57 -4.91 -14.35
N MET A 81 10.84 -5.42 -13.37
CA MET A 81 10.89 -6.83 -12.94
C MET A 81 9.70 -7.64 -13.43
N ASN A 82 8.50 -7.08 -13.35
CA ASN A 82 7.28 -7.77 -13.73
C ASN A 82 7.04 -7.65 -15.24
N THR A 83 6.98 -8.80 -15.92
CA THR A 83 6.84 -8.88 -17.39
C THR A 83 5.42 -9.21 -17.83
N ASN A 84 4.41 -9.10 -16.95
CA ASN A 84 3.04 -9.41 -17.33
C ASN A 84 2.43 -8.36 -18.26
N LYS A 85 2.85 -7.10 -18.12
CA LYS A 85 2.52 -6.00 -19.03
C LYS A 85 3.76 -5.63 -19.83
N ASP A 86 3.59 -5.34 -21.12
CA ASP A 86 4.70 -4.99 -21.99
C ASP A 86 5.05 -3.50 -21.87
N PHE A 87 6.19 -3.23 -21.26
CA PHE A 87 6.84 -1.92 -21.20
C PHE A 87 8.24 -1.95 -21.81
N SER A 88 8.53 -2.96 -22.65
CA SER A 88 9.87 -3.18 -23.23
C SER A 88 10.36 -2.03 -24.11
N SER A 89 9.45 -1.24 -24.66
CA SER A 89 9.75 -0.04 -25.45
C SER A 89 10.05 1.21 -24.60
N SER A 90 9.84 1.17 -23.29
CA SER A 90 10.13 2.30 -22.40
C SER A 90 11.62 2.33 -22.02
N VAL A 91 12.26 3.47 -22.23
CA VAL A 91 13.65 3.72 -21.77
C VAL A 91 13.78 3.63 -20.25
N SER A 92 12.69 3.89 -19.52
CA SER A 92 12.63 3.75 -18.07
C SER A 92 11.27 3.16 -17.68
N PRO A 93 11.17 1.81 -17.57
CA PRO A 93 9.94 1.18 -17.16
C PRO A 93 9.50 1.69 -15.78
N PRO A 94 8.21 2.06 -15.64
CA PRO A 94 7.72 2.73 -14.44
C PRO A 94 7.67 1.78 -13.24
N ARG A 95 7.77 2.37 -12.04
CA ARG A 95 7.65 1.68 -10.76
C ARG A 95 6.87 2.53 -9.79
N ALA A 96 6.04 1.90 -8.96
CA ALA A 96 5.22 2.60 -7.97
C ALA A 96 4.92 1.74 -6.74
N ARG A 97 4.62 2.44 -5.64
CA ARG A 97 4.10 1.87 -4.39
C ARG A 97 2.60 2.13 -4.30
N PHE A 98 1.85 1.47 -5.17
CA PHE A 98 0.40 1.63 -5.27
C PHE A 98 -0.31 0.93 -4.12
N ASP A 99 0.10 -0.30 -3.85
CA ASP A 99 -0.37 -1.08 -2.73
C ASP A 99 0.27 -0.57 -1.44
N ARG A 100 -0.57 -0.25 -0.45
CA ARG A 100 -0.12 0.24 0.87
C ARG A 100 -0.97 -0.37 1.97
N LEU A 101 -0.41 -0.44 3.17
CA LEU A 101 -1.11 -0.80 4.40
C LEU A 101 -0.88 0.30 5.45
N TYR A 102 -1.98 0.80 6.01
CA TYR A 102 -2.02 1.74 7.11
C TYR A 102 -2.55 1.06 8.37
N PHE A 103 -1.98 1.46 9.50
CA PHE A 103 -2.28 0.89 10.81
C PHE A 103 -2.63 2.00 11.79
N ARG A 104 -3.66 1.75 12.61
CA ARG A 104 -3.98 2.53 13.81
C ARG A 104 -4.00 1.57 15.00
N PRO A 105 -3.15 1.78 16.03
CA PRO A 105 -3.16 0.95 17.22
C PRO A 105 -4.44 1.15 18.02
N SER A 106 -4.72 0.19 18.90
CA SER A 106 -5.73 0.35 19.95
C SER A 106 -5.18 1.19 21.10
N ASN A 107 -6.05 1.89 21.83
CA ASN A 107 -5.70 2.52 23.10
C ASN A 107 -5.79 1.57 24.31
N ARG A 108 -6.15 0.30 24.11
CA ARG A 108 -6.21 -0.70 25.18
C ARG A 108 -4.80 -1.00 25.70
N PRO A 109 -4.54 -0.81 27.00
CA PRO A 109 -3.20 -1.01 27.56
C PRO A 109 -2.79 -2.48 27.60
N ASP A 110 -3.76 -3.40 27.58
CA ASP A 110 -3.56 -4.85 27.61
C ASP A 110 -3.38 -5.47 26.22
N LEU A 111 -3.65 -4.72 25.15
CA LEU A 111 -3.51 -5.18 23.77
C LEU A 111 -2.18 -4.67 23.19
N LYS A 112 -1.17 -5.54 23.16
CA LYS A 112 0.04 -5.30 22.38
C LYS A 112 -0.21 -5.84 20.97
N PHE A 113 -0.10 -4.98 19.96
CA PHE A 113 -0.24 -5.39 18.57
C PHE A 113 0.71 -4.54 17.75
N GLN A 114 1.85 -5.11 17.37
CA GLN A 114 2.95 -4.36 16.75
C GLN A 114 3.32 -4.95 15.39
N PRO A 115 3.47 -4.14 14.33
CA PRO A 115 3.97 -4.63 13.06
C PRO A 115 5.46 -4.98 13.19
N ILE A 116 5.82 -6.19 12.78
CA ILE A 116 7.21 -6.70 12.88
C ILE A 116 7.85 -6.94 11.52
N ASN A 117 7.06 -7.06 10.46
CA ASN A 117 7.58 -7.36 9.13
C ASN A 117 6.67 -6.87 8.01
N PHE A 118 7.28 -6.53 6.87
CA PHE A 118 6.62 -6.14 5.63
C PHE A 118 7.41 -6.70 4.44
N GLU A 119 6.80 -7.63 3.71
CA GLU A 119 7.43 -8.36 2.60
C GLU A 119 6.59 -8.34 1.33
N LEU A 120 7.24 -8.53 0.19
CA LEU A 120 6.57 -8.82 -1.07
C LEU A 120 6.51 -10.32 -1.36
N LYS A 121 5.39 -10.78 -1.92
CA LYS A 121 5.14 -12.16 -2.35
C LYS A 121 4.66 -12.21 -3.80
N GLY A 122 4.68 -13.40 -4.38
CA GLY A 122 4.30 -13.62 -5.78
C GLY A 122 5.37 -13.17 -6.78
N LEU A 123 6.64 -13.09 -6.34
CA LEU A 123 7.81 -12.69 -7.14
C LEU A 123 8.29 -13.77 -8.11
N GLU A 124 7.63 -14.93 -8.15
CA GLU A 124 7.98 -16.06 -9.02
C GLU A 124 6.98 -16.21 -10.17
N LYS A 125 7.47 -16.66 -11.32
CA LYS A 125 6.62 -17.00 -12.45
C LYS A 125 5.97 -18.37 -12.24
N ILE A 126 4.71 -18.47 -12.60
CA ILE A 126 3.99 -19.73 -12.69
C ILE A 126 4.60 -20.53 -13.84
N SER A 127 5.21 -21.67 -13.54
CA SER A 127 6.05 -22.44 -14.46
C SER A 127 5.34 -22.86 -15.76
N SER A 128 4.05 -23.20 -15.69
CA SER A 128 3.28 -23.66 -16.84
C SER A 128 2.96 -22.56 -17.86
N VAL A 129 2.91 -21.29 -17.43
CA VAL A 129 2.50 -20.16 -18.28
C VAL A 129 3.57 -19.08 -18.42
N GLN A 130 4.66 -19.18 -17.65
CA GLN A 130 5.79 -18.24 -17.65
C GLN A 130 5.38 -16.78 -17.40
N ARG A 131 4.33 -16.59 -16.59
CA ARG A 131 3.83 -15.28 -16.13
C ARG A 131 3.84 -15.21 -14.62
N PHE A 132 3.98 -14.01 -14.08
CA PHE A 132 3.76 -13.76 -12.66
C PHE A 132 2.26 -13.90 -12.33
N CYS A 133 1.91 -14.12 -11.07
CA CYS A 133 0.50 -14.25 -10.66
C CYS A 133 -0.34 -12.99 -10.95
N SER A 134 0.29 -11.82 -10.92
CA SER A 134 -0.30 -10.51 -11.17
C SER A 134 0.79 -9.58 -11.74
N ASP A 135 0.40 -8.44 -12.32
CA ASP A 135 1.35 -7.35 -12.58
C ASP A 135 1.73 -6.55 -11.32
N HIS A 136 1.05 -6.81 -10.20
CA HIS A 136 1.40 -6.36 -8.86
C HIS A 136 2.05 -7.49 -8.03
N TRP A 137 2.89 -7.10 -7.08
CA TRP A 137 3.39 -7.94 -6.00
C TRP A 137 2.47 -7.87 -4.80
N ALA A 138 2.20 -9.01 -4.17
CA ALA A 138 1.38 -9.06 -2.98
C ALA A 138 2.16 -8.55 -1.77
N ILE A 139 1.53 -7.78 -0.90
CA ILE A 139 2.10 -7.41 0.40
C ILE A 139 1.74 -8.49 1.43
N GLN A 140 2.73 -8.95 2.17
CA GLN A 140 2.55 -9.73 3.39
C GLN A 140 3.10 -8.95 4.58
N ALA A 141 2.25 -8.66 5.56
CA ALA A 141 2.64 -8.02 6.82
C ALA A 141 2.41 -8.97 7.99
N SER A 142 3.34 -8.98 8.94
CA SER A 142 3.26 -9.79 10.15
C SER A 142 3.20 -8.90 11.39
N PHE A 143 2.52 -9.38 12.43
CA PHE A 143 2.33 -8.67 13.68
C PHE A 143 2.65 -9.58 14.87
N GLU A 144 3.22 -9.00 15.91
CA GLU A 144 3.31 -9.60 17.23
C GLU A 144 2.09 -9.19 18.07
N VAL A 145 1.50 -10.15 18.78
CA VAL A 145 0.25 -10.01 19.57
C VAL A 145 0.46 -10.51 20.99
#